data_AF-J9FM67-F1
#
_entry.id   AF-J9FM67-F1
#
_cell.length_a   1.000
_cell.length_b   1.000
_cell.length_c   1.000
_cell.angle_alpha   90.00
_cell.angle_beta   90.00
_cell.angle_gamma   90.00
#
_symmetry.space_group_name_H-M   'P 1'
#
loop_
_entity.id
_entity.type
_entity.pdbx_description
1 polymer ?
#
loop_
_entity_poly.entity_id
_entity_poly.type
_entity_poly.pdbx_seq_one_letter_code
_entity_poly.pdbx_strand_id
1 'polypeptide(L)'
;MINRGMKQQLVKYDINPFAYYKIKTAPVREVDLSIENIIKIKNYRPDSKKLKVARDLFMLSFYLCGINLADLLQVDFRNVDHVEYIRKKAVNLKQSDQRIVIPIPPAATPIIQRWMNKNTGRIDFGYKFTY
;
A
#
# COMPACT_ATOMS: atom_id res chain seq x y z
N MET A 1 -0.24 21.22 -10.42
CA MET A 1 -0.86 22.54 -10.56
C MET A 1 -0.69 23.08 -11.98
N ILE A 2 0.53 23.19 -12.50
CA ILE A 2 0.84 23.71 -13.85
C ILE A 2 0.11 22.97 -14.98
N ASN A 3 0.25 21.63 -15.08
CA ASN A 3 -0.44 20.85 -16.14
C ASN A 3 -1.96 20.96 -16.10
N ARG A 4 -2.54 21.09 -14.89
CA ARG A 4 -3.98 21.29 -14.71
C ARG A 4 -4.40 22.68 -15.19
N GLY A 5 -3.61 23.71 -14.87
CA GLY A 5 -3.84 25.08 -15.35
C GLY A 5 -3.74 25.20 -16.87
N MET A 6 -2.75 24.55 -17.50
CA MET A 6 -2.67 24.48 -18.97
C MET A 6 -3.89 23.77 -19.59
N LYS A 7 -4.32 22.64 -19.02
CA LYS A 7 -5.51 21.90 -19.49
C LYS A 7 -6.80 22.71 -19.34
N GLN A 8 -6.89 23.53 -18.29
CA GLN A 8 -8.00 24.44 -18.04
C GLN A 8 -7.83 25.81 -18.72
N GLN A 9 -6.79 25.98 -19.55
CA GLN A 9 -6.46 27.24 -20.24
C GLN A 9 -6.26 28.46 -19.32
N LEU A 10 -5.98 28.24 -18.04
CA LEU A 10 -5.73 29.30 -17.05
C LEU A 10 -4.32 29.87 -17.14
N VAL A 11 -3.39 29.15 -17.75
CA VAL A 11 -1.99 29.55 -17.92
C VAL A 11 -1.50 29.08 -19.28
N LYS A 12 -0.75 29.94 -19.97
CA LYS A 12 -0.07 29.64 -21.24
C LYS A 12 1.41 29.97 -21.10
N TYR A 13 2.26 29.08 -21.58
CA TYR A 13 3.70 29.28 -21.65
C TYR A 13 4.15 29.09 -23.09
N ASP A 14 4.99 30.00 -23.58
CA ASP A 14 5.58 29.88 -24.92
C ASP A 14 6.63 28.74 -24.96
N ILE A 15 7.30 28.49 -23.82
CA ILE A 15 8.23 27.38 -23.63
C ILE A 15 7.73 26.53 -22.47
N ASN A 16 7.60 25.22 -22.68
CA ASN A 16 7.16 24.31 -21.63
C ASN A 16 8.11 24.39 -20.41
N PRO A 17 7.59 24.62 -19.18
CA PRO A 17 8.43 24.79 -17.98
C PRO A 17 9.27 23.56 -17.62
N PHE A 18 9.01 22.40 -18.24
CA PHE A 18 9.78 21.17 -18.09
C PHE A 18 10.60 20.79 -19.33
N ALA A 19 10.68 21.65 -20.35
CA ALA A 19 11.32 21.34 -21.64
C ALA A 19 12.77 20.85 -21.53
N TYR A 20 13.51 21.36 -20.55
CA TYR A 20 14.93 21.04 -20.34
C TYR A 20 15.16 20.07 -19.17
N TYR A 21 14.10 19.64 -18.48
CA TYR A 21 14.22 18.71 -17.36
C TYR A 21 14.10 17.27 -17.85
N LYS A 22 15.17 16.49 -17.68
CA LYS A 22 15.14 15.04 -17.92
C LYS A 22 14.94 14.31 -16.61
N ILE A 23 13.91 13.45 -16.55
CA ILE A 23 13.71 12.53 -15.44
C ILE A 23 14.91 11.58 -15.42
N LYS A 24 15.67 11.58 -14.32
CA LYS A 24 16.79 10.67 -14.15
C LYS A 24 16.28 9.24 -14.04
N THR A 25 16.85 8.34 -14.83
CA THR A 25 16.64 6.91 -14.65
C THR A 25 17.30 6.48 -13.35
N ALA A 26 16.53 5.84 -12.46
CA ALA A 26 17.11 5.25 -11.26
C ALA A 26 18.05 4.10 -11.65
N PRO A 27 19.20 3.93 -10.98
CA PRO A 27 20.05 2.75 -11.22
C PRO A 27 19.26 1.48 -10.89
N VAL A 28 19.45 0.43 -11.67
CA VAL A 28 18.88 -0.89 -11.39
C VAL A 28 19.48 -1.38 -10.08
N ARG A 29 18.62 -1.71 -9.12
CA ARG A 29 19.01 -2.30 -7.83
C ARG A 29 18.31 -3.64 -7.70
N GLU A 30 19.04 -4.67 -7.30
CA GLU A 30 18.46 -5.92 -6.85
C GLU A 30 17.86 -5.70 -5.46
N VAL A 31 16.54 -5.75 -5.37
CA VAL A 31 15.78 -5.46 -4.13
C VAL A 31 14.97 -6.66 -3.68
N ASP A 32 15.22 -7.82 -4.28
CA ASP A 32 14.51 -9.05 -3.98
C ASP A 32 14.93 -9.59 -2.62
N LEU A 33 13.93 -9.98 -1.83
CA LEU A 33 14.16 -10.61 -0.54
C LEU A 33 14.21 -12.12 -0.72
N SER A 34 15.31 -12.73 -0.27
CA SER A 34 15.41 -14.18 -0.23
C SER A 34 14.37 -14.80 0.70
N ILE A 35 14.02 -16.06 0.46
CA ILE A 35 13.04 -16.81 1.25
C ILE A 35 13.49 -16.89 2.72
N GLU A 36 14.80 -17.08 2.96
CA GLU A 36 15.38 -17.14 4.29
C GLU A 36 15.17 -15.81 5.04
N ASN A 37 15.30 -14.68 4.35
CA ASN A 37 15.09 -13.37 4.95
C ASN A 37 13.61 -13.13 5.28
N ILE A 38 12.69 -13.56 4.42
CA ILE A 38 11.25 -13.50 4.72
C ILE A 38 10.92 -14.36 5.95
N ILE A 39 11.48 -15.57 6.04
CA ILE A 39 11.31 -16.45 7.20
C ILE A 39 11.87 -15.81 8.47
N LYS A 40 13.05 -15.18 8.39
CA LYS A 40 13.64 -14.43 9.52
C LYS A 40 12.71 -13.30 9.99
N ILE A 41 12.18 -12.49 9.07
CA ILE A 41 11.24 -11.40 9.39
C ILE A 41 9.97 -11.97 10.02
N LYS A 42 9.38 -13.02 9.43
CA LYS A 42 8.19 -13.69 9.95
C LYS A 42 8.37 -14.18 11.39
N ASN A 43 9.50 -14.84 11.67
CA ASN A 43 9.77 -15.45 12.96
C ASN A 43 10.33 -14.47 14.01
N TYR A 44 10.77 -13.29 13.58
CA TYR A 44 11.31 -12.28 14.48
C TYR A 44 10.28 -11.87 15.54
N ARG A 45 10.69 -11.86 16.80
CA ARG A 45 9.86 -11.45 17.95
C ARG A 45 10.40 -10.13 18.52
N PRO A 46 9.97 -8.98 17.99
CA PRO A 46 10.42 -7.69 18.48
C PRO A 46 9.85 -7.38 19.86
N ASP A 47 10.60 -6.65 20.68
CA ASP A 47 10.16 -6.18 21.99
C ASP A 47 9.30 -4.91 21.88
N SER A 48 9.68 -4.00 20.97
CA SER A 48 9.02 -2.71 20.82
C SER A 48 7.75 -2.77 19.97
N LYS A 49 6.73 -1.97 20.34
CA LYS A 49 5.48 -1.85 19.57
C LYS A 49 5.73 -1.42 18.12
N LYS A 50 6.66 -0.49 17.89
CA LYS A 50 7.01 0.01 16.54
C LYS A 50 7.50 -1.11 15.63
N LEU A 51 8.42 -1.95 16.12
CA LEU A 51 8.95 -3.07 15.34
C LEU A 51 7.92 -4.17 15.15
N LYS A 52 7.05 -4.42 16.14
CA LYS A 52 5.90 -5.34 16.00
C LYS A 52 4.98 -4.89 14.85
N VAL A 53 4.62 -3.60 14.81
CA VAL A 53 3.81 -3.02 13.73
C VAL A 53 4.52 -3.16 12.39
N ALA A 54 5.79 -2.80 12.30
CA ALA A 54 6.54 -2.88 11.04
C ALA A 54 6.59 -4.32 10.49
N ARG A 55 6.91 -5.30 11.35
CA ARG A 55 6.92 -6.73 10.99
C ARG A 55 5.55 -7.20 10.51
N ASP A 56 4.52 -6.92 11.31
CA ASP A 56 3.16 -7.39 11.03
C ASP A 56 2.58 -6.75 9.77
N LEU A 57 2.82 -5.45 9.57
CA LEU A 57 2.40 -4.73 8.36
C LEU A 57 3.10 -5.29 7.11
N PHE A 58 4.41 -5.53 7.20
CA PHE A 58 5.17 -6.12 6.10
C PHE A 58 4.64 -7.50 5.74
N MET A 59 4.47 -8.38 6.74
CA MET A 59 3.96 -9.73 6.52
C MET A 59 2.52 -9.75 6.02
N LEU A 60 1.67 -8.85 6.51
CA LEU A 60 0.29 -8.74 6.04
C LEU A 60 0.21 -8.30 4.58
N SER A 61 1.01 -7.29 4.18
CA SER A 61 1.13 -6.90 2.78
C SER A 61 1.62 -8.06 1.92
N PHE A 62 2.65 -8.78 2.35
CA PHE A 62 3.17 -9.96 1.67
C PHE A 62 2.11 -11.06 1.47
N TYR A 63 1.37 -11.42 2.53
CA TYR A 63 0.32 -12.43 2.45
C TYR A 63 -0.86 -12.03 1.56
N LEU A 64 -1.13 -10.74 1.45
CA LEU A 64 -2.18 -10.17 0.60
C LEU A 64 -1.61 -9.71 -0.76
N CYS A 65 -0.73 -10.52 -1.33
CA CYS A 65 -0.13 -10.36 -2.66
C CYS A 65 0.54 -8.98 -2.90
N GLY A 66 1.21 -8.44 -1.88
CA GLY A 66 1.93 -7.18 -1.97
C GLY A 66 1.03 -5.94 -2.07
N ILE A 67 -0.17 -6.00 -1.49
CA ILE A 67 -1.07 -4.84 -1.41
C ILE A 67 -0.35 -3.62 -0.80
N ASN A 68 -0.54 -2.45 -1.40
CA ASN A 68 0.06 -1.21 -0.90
C ASN A 68 -0.60 -0.79 0.42
N LEU A 69 0.16 -0.18 1.33
CA LEU A 69 -0.34 0.36 2.59
C LEU A 69 -1.61 1.23 2.44
N ALA A 70 -1.64 2.13 1.46
CA ALA A 70 -2.78 3.04 1.29
C ALA A 70 -4.09 2.32 0.90
N ASP A 71 -3.97 1.18 0.22
CA ASP A 71 -5.10 0.32 -0.13
C ASP A 71 -5.44 -0.60 1.07
N LEU A 72 -4.42 -1.21 1.69
CA LEU A 72 -4.55 -2.08 2.85
C LEU A 72 -5.29 -1.42 4.03
N LEU A 73 -5.01 -0.15 4.31
CA LEU A 73 -5.65 0.59 5.39
C LEU A 73 -7.14 0.88 5.14
N GLN A 74 -7.64 0.69 3.92
CA GLN A 74 -9.05 0.85 3.57
C GLN A 74 -9.82 -0.46 3.54
N VAL A 75 -9.11 -1.59 3.52
CA VAL A 75 -9.71 -2.92 3.52
C VAL A 75 -10.52 -3.13 4.80
N ASP A 76 -11.75 -3.59 4.61
CA ASP A 76 -12.60 -4.08 5.69
C ASP A 76 -12.39 -5.58 5.83
N PHE A 77 -11.91 -6.01 6.98
CA PHE A 77 -11.57 -7.39 7.29
C PHE A 77 -12.67 -8.12 8.09
N ARG A 78 -13.85 -7.50 8.27
CA ARG A 78 -14.96 -8.11 9.03
C ARG A 78 -15.58 -9.26 8.24
N ASN A 79 -15.65 -10.44 8.85
CA ASN A 79 -16.45 -11.59 8.40
C ASN A 79 -16.20 -12.01 6.94
N VAL A 80 -14.96 -11.93 6.47
CA VAL A 80 -14.59 -12.31 5.10
C VAL A 80 -13.41 -13.28 5.09
N ASP A 81 -13.49 -14.24 4.17
CA ASP A 81 -12.42 -15.17 3.78
C ASP A 81 -11.53 -14.60 2.67
N HIS A 82 -11.88 -13.43 2.13
CA HIS A 82 -11.16 -12.72 1.08
C HIS A 82 -11.16 -11.21 1.30
N VAL A 83 -10.17 -10.54 0.76
CA VAL A 83 -10.08 -9.07 0.67
C VAL A 83 -10.55 -8.64 -0.72
N GLU A 84 -11.46 -7.68 -0.77
CA GLU A 84 -11.89 -7.02 -2.01
C GLU A 84 -11.55 -5.53 -1.94
N TYR A 85 -10.87 -5.00 -2.97
CA TYR A 85 -10.58 -3.56 -3.05
C TYR A 85 -10.39 -3.07 -4.49
N ILE A 86 -10.53 -1.76 -4.68
CA ILE A 86 -10.17 -1.06 -5.92
C ILE A 86 -8.86 -0.32 -5.69
N ARG A 87 -7.84 -0.60 -6.51
CA ARG A 87 -6.49 -0.06 -6.35
C ARG A 87 -6.44 1.46 -6.62
N LYS A 88 -6.18 2.26 -5.58
CA LYS A 88 -6.21 3.74 -5.64
C LYS A 88 -5.36 4.35 -6.75
N LYS A 89 -4.16 3.82 -7.00
CA LYS A 89 -3.22 4.36 -8.00
C LYS A 89 -3.81 4.38 -9.43
N ALA A 90 -4.72 3.45 -9.74
CA ALA A 90 -5.26 3.28 -11.09
C ALA A 90 -6.70 3.78 -11.25
N VAL A 91 -7.35 4.26 -10.18
CA VAL A 91 -8.77 4.66 -10.18
C VAL A 91 -9.06 5.71 -11.26
N ASN A 92 -8.17 6.69 -11.44
CA ASN A 92 -8.40 7.78 -12.40
C ASN A 92 -7.98 7.45 -13.84
N LEU A 93 -7.48 6.25 -14.10
CA LEU A 93 -6.89 5.84 -15.39
C LEU A 93 -7.74 4.83 -16.16
N LYS A 94 -8.73 4.20 -15.53
CA LYS A 94 -9.47 3.08 -16.12
C LYS A 94 -10.97 3.38 -16.23
N GLN A 95 -11.59 2.92 -17.32
CA GLN A 95 -13.02 3.12 -17.61
C GLN A 95 -13.95 2.15 -16.86
N SER A 96 -13.41 1.11 -16.20
CA SER A 96 -14.19 0.14 -15.43
C SER A 96 -13.58 -0.14 -14.05
N ASP A 97 -14.45 -0.40 -13.07
CA ASP A 97 -14.09 -0.80 -11.71
C ASP A 97 -13.48 -2.22 -11.73
N GLN A 98 -12.19 -2.32 -12.00
CA GLN A 98 -11.43 -3.56 -11.82
C GLN A 98 -11.17 -3.79 -10.34
N ARG A 99 -12.09 -4.51 -9.70
CA ARG A 99 -11.94 -4.98 -8.33
C ARG A 99 -10.91 -6.08 -8.24
N ILE A 100 -10.05 -6.00 -7.23
CA ILE A 100 -9.06 -7.02 -6.90
C ILE A 100 -9.63 -7.84 -5.74
N VAL A 101 -9.69 -9.16 -5.92
CA VAL A 101 -10.15 -10.11 -4.90
C VAL A 101 -8.98 -11.03 -4.52
N ILE A 102 -8.65 -11.10 -3.24
CA ILE A 102 -7.51 -11.87 -2.71
C ILE A 102 -7.99 -12.74 -1.56
N PRO A 103 -7.94 -14.08 -1.66
CA PRO A 103 -8.23 -14.97 -0.53
C PRO A 103 -7.28 -14.69 0.63
N ILE A 104 -7.78 -14.71 1.86
CA ILE A 104 -6.99 -14.48 3.07
C ILE A 104 -6.33 -15.80 3.50
N PRO A 105 -4.99 -15.92 3.46
CA PRO A 105 -4.33 -17.13 3.93
C PRO A 105 -4.48 -17.26 5.45
N PRO A 106 -4.56 -18.49 6.01
CA PRO A 106 -4.66 -18.70 7.46
C PRO A 106 -3.52 -18.03 8.27
N ALA A 107 -2.34 -17.88 7.66
CA ALA A 107 -1.20 -17.20 8.27
C ALA A 107 -1.40 -15.69 8.48
N ALA A 108 -2.28 -15.04 7.71
CA ALA A 108 -2.59 -13.62 7.84
C ALA A 108 -3.61 -13.34 8.95
N THR A 109 -4.50 -14.30 9.25
CA THR A 109 -5.59 -14.16 10.22
C THR A 109 -5.13 -13.68 11.61
N PRO A 110 -4.05 -14.21 12.22
CA PRO A 110 -3.60 -13.74 13.53
C PRO A 110 -3.13 -12.29 13.52
N ILE A 111 -2.58 -11.81 12.39
CA ILE A 111 -2.13 -10.42 12.24
C ILE A 111 -3.35 -9.51 12.10
N ILE A 112 -4.32 -9.90 11.26
CA ILE A 112 -5.57 -9.17 11.06
C ILE A 112 -6.31 -9.02 12.39
N GLN A 113 -6.54 -10.13 13.11
CA GLN A 113 -7.25 -10.11 14.39
C GLN A 113 -6.57 -9.24 15.46
N ARG A 114 -5.24 -9.14 15.42
CA ARG A 114 -4.47 -8.33 16.36
C ARG A 114 -4.66 -6.83 16.15
N TRP A 115 -4.72 -6.39 14.89
CA TRP A 115 -4.69 -4.96 14.54
C TRP A 115 -6.01 -4.43 13.99
N MET A 116 -6.98 -5.29 13.66
CA MET A 116 -8.28 -4.87 13.17
C MET A 116 -9.06 -4.18 14.30
N ASN A 117 -9.48 -2.96 14.03
CA ASN A 117 -10.44 -2.28 14.87
C ASN A 117 -11.83 -2.89 14.62
N LYS A 118 -12.45 -3.48 15.64
CA LYS A 118 -13.73 -4.19 15.52
C LYS A 118 -14.89 -3.29 15.07
N ASN A 119 -14.83 -1.98 15.36
CA ASN A 119 -15.88 -1.04 15.01
C ASN A 119 -15.85 -0.68 13.52
N THR A 120 -14.64 -0.49 12.97
CA THR A 120 -14.46 -0.05 11.57
C THR A 120 -14.17 -1.19 10.62
N GLY A 121 -13.73 -2.35 11.13
CA GLY A 121 -13.23 -3.47 10.34
C GLY A 121 -11.88 -3.24 9.69
N ARG A 122 -11.29 -2.06 9.87
CA ARG A 122 -10.02 -1.68 9.25
C ARG A 122 -8.86 -1.91 10.21
N ILE A 123 -7.68 -2.08 9.64
CA ILE A 123 -6.45 -2.17 10.43
C ILE A 123 -6.14 -0.81 11.05
N ASP A 124 -5.96 -0.80 12.37
CA ASP A 124 -5.58 0.35 13.17
C ASP A 124 -4.38 -0.02 14.05
N PHE A 125 -3.23 0.59 13.74
CA PHE A 125 -2.00 0.34 14.50
C PHE A 125 -1.89 1.22 15.76
N GLY A 126 -2.88 2.08 16.02
CA GLY A 126 -2.86 3.03 17.12
C GLY A 126 -1.74 4.06 16.99
N TYR A 127 -1.37 4.41 15.76
CA TYR A 127 -0.45 5.49 15.44
C TYR A 127 -1.19 6.58 14.67
N LYS A 128 -1.08 7.82 15.13
CA LYS A 128 -1.43 8.98 14.31
C LYS A 128 -0.25 9.23 13.38
N PHE A 129 -0.32 8.71 12.16
CA PHE A 129 0.61 9.11 11.11
C PHE A 129 0.26 10.55 10.70
N THR A 130 0.89 11.54 11.33
CA THR A 130 0.88 12.90 10.81
C THR A 130 1.68 12.90 9.51
N TYR A 131 1.00 13.13 8.39
CA TYR A 131 1.59 13.37 7.08
C TYR A 131 1.70 14.87 6.86
#